data_AF-A0A7Y1TN57-F1
#
_entry.id   AF-A0A7Y1TN57-F1
#
_cell.length_a   1.000
_cell.length_b   1.000
_cell.length_c   1.000
_cell.angle_alpha   90.00
_cell.angle_beta   90.00
_cell.angle_gamma   90.00
#
_symmetry.space_group_name_H-M   'P 1'
#
loop_
_entity.id
_entity.type
_entity.pdbx_description
1 polymer ?
#
loop_
_entity_poly.entity_id
_entity_poly.type
_entity_poly.pdbx_seq_one_letter_code
_entity_poly.pdbx_strand_id
1 'polypeptide(L)' 'MSAKKIPVSKGLKYLGLALPLLFGAPIVVTIGFKALARDNSYLILVVGILLAILAMLVTAKGVTTIMKSLFQKDEE' A
#
# COMPACT_ATOMS: atom_id res chain seq x y z
N MET A 1 -5.60 33.65 -9.22
CA MET A 1 -4.39 33.01 -8.64
C MET A 1 -4.35 31.57 -9.12
N SER A 2 -3.24 31.10 -9.70
CA SER A 2 -3.10 29.76 -10.26
C SER A 2 -3.30 28.67 -9.20
N ALA A 3 -4.49 28.06 -9.17
CA ALA A 3 -4.75 26.85 -8.40
C ALA A 3 -3.75 25.78 -8.86
N LYS A 4 -2.77 25.48 -8.01
CA LYS A 4 -1.76 24.46 -8.27
C LYS A 4 -2.45 23.10 -8.22
N LYS A 5 -3.00 22.69 -9.35
CA LYS A 5 -3.72 21.43 -9.57
C LYS A 5 -2.87 20.30 -8.99
N ILE A 6 -3.27 19.73 -7.86
CA ILE A 6 -2.70 18.47 -7.39
C ILE A 6 -3.20 17.45 -8.41
N PRO A 7 -2.33 16.86 -9.25
CA PRO A 7 -2.82 16.02 -10.32
C PRO A 7 -3.43 14.76 -9.71
N VAL A 8 -4.71 14.49 -10.00
CA VAL A 8 -5.36 13.20 -9.71
C VAL A 8 -4.52 12.03 -10.23
N SER A 9 -3.79 12.25 -11.33
CA SER A 9 -2.81 11.31 -11.90
C SER A 9 -1.65 10.96 -10.95
N LYS A 10 -1.35 11.79 -9.94
CA LYS A 10 -0.37 11.47 -8.90
C LYS A 10 -0.97 10.47 -7.90
N GLY A 11 -2.20 10.69 -7.44
CA GLY A 11 -2.92 9.73 -6.59
C GLY A 11 -3.17 8.41 -7.29
N LEU A 12 -3.57 8.42 -8.57
CA LEU A 12 -3.80 7.22 -9.37
C LEU A 12 -2.52 6.39 -9.58
N LYS A 13 -1.35 7.03 -9.73
CA LYS A 13 -0.05 6.35 -9.73
C LYS A 13 0.23 5.65 -8.40
N TYR A 14 -0.13 6.27 -7.26
CA TYR A 14 -0.03 5.63 -5.95
C TYR A 14 -1.01 4.47 -5.77
N LEU A 15 -2.24 4.52 -6.32
CA LEU A 15 -3.15 3.37 -6.31
C LEU A 15 -2.67 2.23 -7.19
N GLY A 16 -2.17 2.56 -8.39
CA GLY A 16 -1.61 1.60 -9.31
C GLY A 16 -0.40 0.86 -8.74
N LEU A 17 0.36 1.50 -7.86
CA LEU A 17 1.43 0.87 -7.07
C LEU A 17 0.91 0.18 -5.80
N ALA A 18 -0.13 0.68 -5.16
CA ALA A 18 -0.73 0.06 -3.99
C ALA A 18 -1.45 -1.25 -4.33
N LEU A 19 -1.99 -1.38 -5.53
CA LEU A 19 -2.69 -2.59 -5.99
C LEU A 19 -1.78 -3.83 -6.00
N PRO A 20 -0.61 -3.86 -6.67
CA PRO A 20 0.31 -4.98 -6.58
C PRO A 20 0.85 -5.17 -5.16
N LEU A 21 0.95 -4.11 -4.35
CA LEU A 21 1.37 -4.20 -2.96
C LEU A 21 0.30 -4.88 -2.07
N LEU A 22 -0.98 -4.61 -2.33
CA LEU A 22 -2.14 -5.21 -1.66
C LEU A 22 -2.25 -6.71 -1.95
N PHE A 23 -1.96 -7.13 -3.19
CA PHE A 23 -1.91 -8.54 -3.55
C PHE A 23 -0.58 -9.21 -3.15
N GLY A 24 0.53 -8.49 -3.20
CA GLY A 24 1.85 -8.99 -2.84
C GLY A 24 2.01 -9.25 -1.34
N ALA A 25 1.42 -8.41 -0.49
CA ALA A 25 1.47 -8.57 0.96
C ALA A 25 0.97 -9.94 1.47
N PRO A 26 -0.27 -10.40 1.14
CA PRO A 26 -0.73 -11.71 1.57
C PRO A 26 0.11 -12.85 0.98
N ILE A 27 0.63 -12.70 -0.25
CA ILE A 27 1.52 -13.70 -0.86
C ILE A 27 2.81 -13.86 -0.03
N VAL A 28 3.47 -12.75 0.32
CA VAL A 28 4.70 -12.76 1.14
C VAL A 28 4.43 -13.32 2.54
N VAL A 29 3.32 -12.95 3.17
CA VAL A 29 2.92 -13.50 4.48
C VAL A 29 2.70 -15.01 4.40
N THR A 30 2.04 -15.50 3.35
CA THR A 30 1.78 -16.95 3.17
C THR A 30 3.08 -17.74 2.97
N ILE A 31 4.03 -17.17 2.23
CA ILE A 31 5.37 -17.74 2.06
C ILE A 31 6.10 -17.78 3.41
N GLY A 32 6.00 -16.72 4.22
CA GLY A 32 6.60 -16.67 5.54
C GLY A 32 6.04 -17.70 6.52
N PHE A 33 4.73 -17.95 6.48
CA PHE A 33 4.11 -19.04 7.25
C PHE A 33 4.60 -20.43 6.80
N LYS A 34 4.73 -20.66 5.49
CA LYS A 34 5.28 -21.92 4.96
C LYS A 34 6.75 -22.13 5.33
N ALA A 35 7.55 -21.06 5.34
CA ALA A 35 8.96 -21.11 5.74
C ALA A 35 9.11 -21.37 7.25
N LEU A 36 8.24 -20.79 8.08
CA LEU A 36 8.19 -21.11 9.52
C LEU A 36 7.88 -22.60 9.73
N ALA A 37 6.89 -23.15 9.01
CA ALA A 37 6.49 -24.54 9.15
C ALA A 37 7.57 -25.54 8.71
N ARG A 38 8.51 -25.14 7.85
CA ARG A 38 9.60 -26.01 7.38
C ARG A 38 10.87 -25.92 8.21
N ASP A 39 11.25 -24.72 8.67
CA ASP A 39 12.60 -24.47 9.23
C ASP A 39 12.57 -23.89 10.65
N ASN A 40 11.38 -23.69 11.25
CA ASN A 40 11.19 -22.97 12.51
C ASN A 40 11.81 -21.55 12.50
N SER A 41 12.05 -21.00 11.31
CA SER A 41 12.67 -19.68 11.11
C SER A 41 11.64 -18.56 11.26
N TYR A 42 11.50 -18.06 12.48
CA TYR A 42 10.67 -16.88 12.81
C TYR A 42 11.08 -15.61 12.07
N LEU A 43 12.32 -15.55 11.55
CA LEU A 43 12.86 -14.40 10.81
C LEU A 43 11.96 -14.00 9.63
N ILE A 44 11.51 -14.96 8.82
CA ILE A 44 10.73 -14.67 7.61
C ILE A 44 9.30 -14.26 7.98
N LEU A 45 8.75 -14.81 9.07
CA LEU A 45 7.41 -14.47 9.55
C LEU A 45 7.38 -13.04 10.14
N VAL A 46 8.41 -12.67 10.91
CA VAL A 46 8.57 -11.30 11.42
C VAL A 46 8.72 -10.29 10.26
N VAL A 47 9.51 -10.62 9.25
CA VAL A 47 9.63 -9.79 8.03
C VAL A 47 8.29 -9.69 7.30
N GLY A 48 7.53 -10.79 7.20
CA GLY A 48 6.20 -10.80 6.58
C GLY A 48 5.20 -9.90 7.32
N ILE A 49 5.18 -9.93 8.65
CA ILE A 49 4.32 -9.06 9.47
C ILE A 49 4.72 -7.59 9.28
N LEU A 50 6.02 -7.27 9.32
CA LEU A 50 6.50 -5.91 9.07
C LEU A 50 6.11 -5.41 7.68
N LEU A 51 6.21 -6.28 6.67
CA LEU A 51 5.84 -5.96 5.30
C LEU A 51 4.33 -5.76 5.15
N ALA A 52 3.51 -6.53 5.87
CA ALA A 52 2.06 -6.36 5.91
C ALA A 52 1.65 -5.04 6.56
N ILE A 53 2.29 -4.64 7.67
CA ILE A 53 2.06 -3.33 8.31
C ILE A 53 2.44 -2.19 7.35
N LEU A 54 3.61 -2.29 6.70
CA LEU A 54 4.04 -1.31 5.69
C LEU A 54 3.05 -1.24 4.52
N ALA A 55 2.57 -2.38 4.03
CA ALA A 55 1.59 -2.44 2.95
C ALA A 55 0.25 -1.79 3.34
N MET A 56 -0.23 -1.98 4.58
CA MET A 56 -1.41 -1.29 5.09
C MET A 56 -1.19 0.23 5.14
N LEU A 57 -0.04 0.68 5.64
CA LEU A 57 0.28 2.11 5.72
C LEU A 57 0.38 2.76 4.33
N VAL A 58 1.03 2.09 3.38
CA VAL A 58 1.17 2.58 2.00
C VAL A 58 -0.19 2.60 1.30
N THR A 59 -0.99 1.55 1.46
CA THR A 59 -2.35 1.49 0.91
C THR A 59 -3.24 2.58 1.49
N ALA A 60 -3.25 2.75 2.82
CA ALA A 60 -4.03 3.80 3.48
C ALA A 60 -3.60 5.20 3.02
N LYS A 61 -2.28 5.46 2.91
CA LYS A 61 -1.77 6.73 2.35
C LYS A 61 -2.13 6.91 0.87
N GLY A 62 -2.10 5.85 0.07
CA GLY A 62 -2.48 5.88 -1.35
C GLY A 62 -3.96 6.23 -1.54
N VAL A 63 -4.85 5.53 -0.81
CA VAL A 63 -6.30 5.78 -0.85
C VAL A 63 -6.65 7.18 -0.34
N THR A 64 -6.09 7.60 0.80
CA THR A 64 -6.34 8.94 1.36
C THR A 64 -5.82 10.06 0.46
N THR A 65 -4.69 9.85 -0.23
CA THR A 65 -4.15 10.80 -1.23
C THR A 65 -5.10 10.95 -2.41
N ILE A 66 -5.71 9.86 -2.88
CA ILE A 66 -6.70 9.92 -3.96
C ILE A 66 -7.96 10.60 -3.51
N MET A 67 -8.51 10.22 -2.35
CA MET A 67 -9.70 10.87 -1.79
C MET A 67 -9.47 12.38 -1.67
N LYS A 68 -8.33 12.81 -1.12
CA LYS A 68 -7.98 14.24 -1.08
C LYS A 68 -7.90 14.86 -2.48
N SER A 69 -7.30 14.19 -3.46
CA SER A 69 -7.19 14.74 -4.83
C SER A 69 -8.51 14.80 -5.59
N LEU A 70 -9.45 13.91 -5.27
CA LEU A 70 -10.78 13.86 -5.88
C LEU A 70 -11.70 14.89 -5.24
N PHE A 71 -11.77 14.95 -3.91
CA PHE A 71 -12.66 15.86 -3.18
C PHE A 71 -12.15 17.32 -3.12
N GLN A 72 -10.83 17.56 -3.27
CA GLN A 72 -10.33 18.93 -3.48
C GLN A 72 -10.64 19.48 -4.88
N LYS A 73 -11.31 18.69 -5.73
CA LYS A 73 -11.75 19.10 -7.07
C LYS A 73 -13.19 19.62 -7.10
N ASP A 74 -13.91 19.54 -5.97
CA ASP A 74 -15.34 19.89 -5.89
C ASP A 74 -15.61 21.32 -5.35
N GLU A 75 -14.58 22.17 -5.26
CA GLU A 75 -14.71 23.62 -4.95
C GLU A 75 -14.37 24.51 -6.16
N GLU A 76 -14.73 24.10 -7.38
CA GLU A 76 -14.84 25.02 -8.55
C GLU A 76 -16.20 24.87 -9.25
#